data_AF-A0A6U6PKQ4-F1
#
_entry.id   AF-A0A6U6PKQ4-F1
#
_cell.length_a   1.000
_cell.length_b   1.000
_cell.length_c   1.000
_cell.angle_alpha   90.00
_cell.angle_beta   90.00
_cell.angle_gamma   90.00
#
_symmetry.space_group_name_H-M   'P 1'
#
loop_
_entity.id
_entity.type
_entity.pdbx_description
1 polymer ?
#
loop_
_entity_poly.entity_id
_entity_poly.type
_entity_poly.pdbx_seq_one_letter_code
_entity_poly.pdbx_strand_id
1 'polypeptide(L)'
;GSDGKRWRFEKSSIEFELHCDAESLTNWLDGITNQQFPGLLTLMANEVGERGAELKASEKERDALRGTEDYDFFGLDGGECTDKDIERAYRKKSTQLHPDKGGDEKSFDDMRKKYEQLKELRGEGKRKEGGGAIKWDPNSRQSMMQAHSDLREQIVWITKHLRDVSQQVEDMQQRQRVRRTLTWVPHNEPCRSDAASVVDAGYAAANLQAASC
;
A
#
# COMPACT_ATOMS: atom_id res chain seq x y z
N GLY A 1 40.46 11.62 39.13
CA GLY A 1 39.21 10.88 38.87
C GLY A 1 38.88 11.10 37.41
N SER A 2 38.94 10.06 36.60
CA SER A 2 38.75 10.16 35.16
C SER A 2 37.28 10.50 34.88
N ASP A 3 37.09 11.63 34.23
CA ASP A 3 35.82 12.20 33.84
C ASP A 3 35.01 11.17 33.05
N GLY A 4 33.96 10.63 33.67
CA GLY A 4 33.12 9.59 33.11
C GLY A 4 32.25 10.16 32.01
N LYS A 5 32.83 10.42 30.83
CA LYS A 5 32.06 10.73 29.62
C LYS A 5 31.11 9.57 29.37
N ARG A 6 29.85 9.77 29.73
CA ARG A 6 28.76 8.83 29.44
C ARG A 6 28.62 8.78 27.92
N TRP A 7 29.14 7.72 27.31
CA TRP A 7 28.94 7.47 25.89
C TRP A 7 27.43 7.32 25.63
N ARG A 8 26.94 8.06 24.63
CA ARG A 8 25.57 7.97 24.14
C ARG A 8 25.66 7.69 22.65
N PHE A 9 25.05 6.59 22.23
CA PHE A 9 24.84 6.31 20.82
C PHE A 9 23.62 7.08 20.33
N GLU A 10 23.72 7.63 19.13
CA GLU A 10 22.68 8.44 18.50
C GLU A 10 22.40 7.91 17.09
N LYS A 11 21.36 8.41 16.41
CA LYS A 11 21.04 7.99 15.03
C LYS A 11 22.22 8.20 14.06
N SER A 12 23.06 9.21 14.29
CA SER A 12 24.31 9.43 13.56
C SER A 12 25.29 8.26 13.65
N SER A 13 25.26 7.48 14.74
CA SER A 13 26.07 6.26 14.88
C SER A 13 25.60 5.17 13.92
N ILE A 14 24.28 5.04 13.72
CA ILE A 14 23.70 4.10 12.76
C ILE A 14 24.03 4.55 11.34
N GLU A 15 23.89 5.85 11.05
CA GLU A 15 24.24 6.40 9.73
C GLU A 15 25.70 6.15 9.39
N PHE A 16 26.62 6.41 10.33
CA PHE A 16 28.03 6.08 10.16
C PHE A 16 28.22 4.59 9.85
N GLU A 17 27.62 3.69 10.65
CA GLU A 17 27.74 2.25 10.47
C GLU A 17 27.24 1.74 9.11
N LEU A 18 26.18 2.34 8.58
CA LEU A 18 25.60 1.94 7.28
C LEU A 18 26.42 2.43 6.08
N HIS A 19 27.20 3.50 6.24
CA HIS A 19 27.94 4.14 5.13
C HIS A 19 29.45 3.95 5.20
N CYS A 20 30.00 3.59 6.36
CA CYS A 20 31.43 3.35 6.49
C CYS A 20 31.86 2.04 5.79
N ASP A 21 33.13 2.00 5.39
CA ASP A 21 33.77 0.81 4.87
C ASP A 21 34.04 -0.21 5.99
N ALA A 22 34.38 -1.45 5.59
CA ALA A 22 34.57 -2.54 6.53
C ALA A 22 35.70 -2.29 7.55
N GLU A 23 36.79 -1.65 7.13
CA GLU A 23 37.95 -1.38 8.00
C GLU A 23 37.59 -0.31 9.05
N SER A 24 36.96 0.78 8.61
CA SER A 24 36.44 1.82 9.49
C SER A 24 35.42 1.27 10.51
N LEU A 25 34.53 0.38 10.07
CA LEU A 25 33.56 -0.27 10.95
C LEU A 25 34.23 -1.14 12.02
N THR A 26 35.17 -1.99 11.62
CA THR A 26 35.90 -2.85 12.56
C THR A 26 36.66 -2.02 13.60
N ASN A 27 37.39 -0.99 13.15
CA ASN A 27 38.13 -0.10 14.04
C ASN A 27 37.21 0.61 15.04
N TRP A 28 36.03 1.05 14.59
CA TRP A 28 35.04 1.67 15.46
C TRP A 28 34.48 0.69 16.50
N LEU A 29 34.10 -0.53 16.09
CA LEU A 29 33.58 -1.56 16.99
C LEU A 29 34.62 -2.04 18.01
N ASP A 30 35.90 -2.11 17.63
CA ASP A 30 37.00 -2.45 18.55
C ASP A 30 37.25 -1.36 19.60
N GLY A 31 36.95 -0.10 19.27
CA GLY A 31 36.96 1.01 20.22
C GLY A 31 35.83 0.97 21.25
N ILE A 32 34.76 0.19 21.02
CA ILE A 32 33.61 0.09 21.91
C ILE A 32 33.85 -0.96 22.98
N THR A 33 33.77 -0.54 24.24
CA THR A 33 33.91 -1.44 25.40
C THR A 33 32.70 -2.37 25.56
N ASN A 34 32.90 -3.52 26.20
CA ASN A 34 31.81 -4.48 26.48
C ASN A 34 30.68 -3.88 27.33
N GLN A 35 30.97 -2.84 28.14
CA GLN A 35 29.94 -2.15 28.93
C GLN A 35 29.08 -1.21 28.08
N GLN A 36 29.62 -0.69 26.97
CA GLN A 36 28.92 0.22 26.06
C GLN A 36 28.13 -0.54 24.99
N PHE A 37 28.63 -1.70 24.55
CA PHE A 37 28.07 -2.49 23.46
C PHE A 37 26.55 -2.81 23.59
N PRO A 38 26.01 -3.16 24.78
CA PRO A 38 24.56 -3.36 24.94
C PRO A 38 23.73 -2.12 24.60
N GLY A 39 24.28 -0.92 24.81
CA GLY A 39 23.63 0.34 24.44
C GLY A 39 23.54 0.52 22.93
N LEU A 40 24.58 0.14 22.18
CA LEU A 40 24.58 0.14 20.72
C LEU A 40 23.55 -0.88 20.18
N LEU A 41 23.57 -2.11 20.70
CA LEU A 41 22.62 -3.15 20.29
C LEU A 41 21.17 -2.74 20.52
N THR A 42 20.89 -2.08 21.65
CA THR A 42 19.55 -1.57 21.96
C THR A 42 19.13 -0.48 20.97
N LEU A 43 20.05 0.44 20.62
CA LEU A 43 19.79 1.47 19.62
C LEU A 43 19.49 0.84 18.25
N MET A 44 20.28 -0.14 17.81
CA MET A 44 20.06 -0.83 16.53
C MET A 44 18.77 -1.65 16.52
N ALA A 45 18.43 -2.33 17.63
CA ALA A 45 17.17 -3.06 17.75
C ALA A 45 15.96 -2.13 17.66
N ASN A 46 16.03 -0.94 18.26
CA ASN A 46 14.99 0.08 18.11
C ASN A 46 14.87 0.55 16.67
N GLU A 47 15.98 0.79 15.98
CA GLU A 47 15.99 1.20 14.57
C GLU A 47 15.39 0.12 13.65
N VAL A 48 15.73 -1.16 13.86
CA VAL A 48 15.07 -2.29 13.18
C VAL A 48 13.57 -2.26 13.42
N GLY A 49 13.14 -2.01 14.65
CA GLY A 49 11.73 -1.91 15.00
C GLY A 49 11.02 -0.75 14.31
N GLU A 50 11.61 0.45 14.32
CA GLU A 50 11.07 1.65 13.67
C GLU A 50 10.94 1.44 12.16
N ARG A 51 12.02 1.03 11.48
CA ARG A 51 11.99 0.78 10.03
C ARG A 51 11.10 -0.40 9.66
N GLY A 52 11.03 -1.43 10.48
CA GLY A 52 10.15 -2.58 10.29
C GLY A 52 8.67 -2.19 10.37
N ALA A 53 8.32 -1.30 11.30
CA ALA A 53 6.97 -0.75 11.41
C ALA A 53 6.62 0.12 10.20
N GLU A 54 7.55 0.95 9.73
CA GLU A 54 7.40 1.73 8.49
C GLU A 54 7.20 0.82 7.28
N LEU A 55 8.02 -0.23 7.13
CA LEU A 55 7.90 -1.18 6.02
C LEU A 55 6.52 -1.85 6.03
N LYS A 56 6.05 -2.27 7.20
CA LYS A 56 4.72 -2.86 7.34
C LYS A 56 3.61 -1.87 6.99
N ALA A 57 3.77 -0.58 7.31
CA ALA A 57 2.83 0.46 6.94
C ALA A 57 2.80 0.68 5.41
N SER A 58 3.96 0.80 4.77
CA SER A 58 4.07 0.94 3.31
C SER A 58 3.56 -0.30 2.57
N GLU A 59 3.82 -1.51 3.08
CA GLU A 59 3.26 -2.75 2.52
C GLU A 59 1.74 -2.77 2.63
N LYS A 60 1.18 -2.33 3.76
CA LYS A 60 -0.27 -2.24 3.95
C LYS A 60 -0.89 -1.23 2.98
N GLU A 61 -0.23 -0.09 2.76
CA GLU A 61 -0.68 0.90 1.79
C GLU A 61 -0.63 0.35 0.35
N ARG A 62 0.47 -0.30 -0.02
CA ARG A 62 0.62 -1.00 -1.31
C ARG A 62 -0.52 -1.99 -1.54
N ASP A 63 -0.80 -2.80 -0.52
CA ASP A 63 -1.81 -3.85 -0.56
C ASP A 63 -3.24 -3.26 -0.65
N ALA A 64 -3.49 -2.10 0.00
CA ALA A 64 -4.75 -1.36 -0.13
C ALA A 64 -4.95 -0.77 -1.54
N LEU A 65 -3.90 -0.16 -2.12
CA LEU A 65 -3.96 0.39 -3.48
C LEU A 65 -4.22 -0.70 -4.52
N ARG A 66 -3.56 -1.85 -4.40
CA ARG A 66 -3.82 -3.02 -5.25
C ARG A 66 -5.23 -3.54 -5.10
N GLY A 67 -5.73 -3.63 -3.86
CA GLY A 67 -7.11 -4.04 -3.61
C GLY A 67 -8.11 -3.20 -4.42
N THR A 68 -7.95 -1.87 -4.41
CA THR A 68 -8.78 -0.97 -5.23
C THR A 68 -8.68 -1.29 -6.73
N GLU A 69 -7.47 -1.49 -7.27
CA GLU A 69 -7.27 -1.83 -8.69
C GLU A 69 -7.86 -3.20 -9.07
N ASP A 70 -7.80 -4.18 -8.16
CA ASP A 70 -8.34 -5.51 -8.37
C ASP A 70 -9.87 -5.51 -8.34
N TYR A 71 -10.49 -4.76 -7.41
CA TYR A 71 -11.94 -4.53 -7.43
C TYR A 71 -12.38 -3.85 -8.74
N ASP A 72 -11.66 -2.81 -9.17
CA ASP A 72 -11.92 -2.14 -10.44
C ASP A 72 -11.82 -3.08 -11.64
N PHE A 73 -10.86 -4.00 -11.66
CA PHE A 73 -10.69 -5.00 -12.72
C PHE A 73 -11.91 -5.93 -12.85
N PHE A 74 -12.50 -6.31 -11.72
CA PHE A 74 -13.74 -7.09 -11.66
C PHE A 74 -15.01 -6.24 -11.86
N GLY A 75 -14.88 -4.91 -11.93
CA GLY A 75 -16.00 -3.97 -12.05
C GLY A 75 -16.85 -3.92 -10.78
N LEU A 76 -16.20 -4.05 -9.63
CA LEU A 76 -16.83 -4.06 -8.31
C LEU A 76 -16.47 -2.78 -7.55
N ASP A 77 -17.39 -2.32 -6.72
CA ASP A 77 -17.07 -1.32 -5.69
C ASP A 77 -16.55 -2.06 -4.45
N GLY A 78 -15.28 -1.85 -4.11
CA GLY A 78 -14.63 -2.48 -2.96
C GLY A 78 -15.30 -2.18 -1.61
N GLY A 79 -16.04 -1.07 -1.50
CA GLY A 79 -16.76 -0.66 -0.29
C GLY A 79 -18.13 -1.33 -0.10
N GLU A 80 -18.81 -1.68 -1.18
CA GLU A 80 -20.19 -2.21 -1.14
C GLU A 80 -20.31 -3.68 -1.56
N CYS A 81 -19.30 -4.25 -2.21
CA CYS A 81 -19.39 -5.62 -2.71
C CYS A 81 -19.29 -6.68 -1.61
N THR A 82 -20.04 -7.77 -1.74
CA THR A 82 -19.94 -8.95 -0.86
C THR A 82 -19.02 -10.01 -1.46
N ASP A 83 -18.59 -10.99 -0.65
CA ASP A 83 -17.76 -12.12 -1.15
C ASP A 83 -18.45 -12.88 -2.30
N LYS A 84 -19.78 -12.93 -2.27
CA LYS A 84 -20.59 -13.53 -3.35
C LYS A 84 -20.49 -12.74 -4.65
N ASP A 85 -20.40 -11.41 -4.57
CA ASP A 85 -20.25 -10.55 -5.75
C ASP A 85 -18.87 -10.72 -6.38
N ILE A 86 -17.82 -10.83 -5.56
CA ILE A 86 -16.46 -11.14 -6.01
C ILE A 86 -16.42 -12.49 -6.73
N GLU A 87 -17.01 -13.54 -6.15
CA GLU A 87 -17.07 -14.86 -6.77
C GLU A 87 -17.87 -14.85 -8.08
N ARG A 88 -18.98 -14.12 -8.13
CA ARG A 88 -19.79 -13.96 -9.34
C ARG A 88 -19.01 -13.24 -10.45
N ALA A 89 -18.31 -12.17 -10.11
CA ALA A 89 -17.48 -11.42 -11.04
C ALA A 89 -16.30 -12.25 -11.55
N TYR A 90 -15.66 -13.03 -10.68
CA TYR A 90 -14.60 -13.97 -11.04
C TYR A 90 -15.09 -15.01 -12.06
N ARG A 91 -16.22 -15.68 -11.81
CA ARG A 91 -16.80 -16.66 -12.75
C ARG A 91 -17.10 -16.03 -14.12
N LYS A 92 -17.64 -14.80 -14.11
CA LYS A 92 -17.92 -14.05 -15.34
C LYS A 92 -16.64 -13.73 -16.12
N LYS A 93 -15.59 -13.22 -15.46
CA LYS A 93 -14.30 -12.90 -16.10
C LYS A 93 -13.57 -14.16 -16.56
N SER A 94 -13.61 -15.23 -15.76
CA SER A 94 -12.99 -16.52 -16.08
C SER A 94 -13.57 -17.10 -17.37
N THR A 95 -14.90 -17.06 -17.55
CA THR A 95 -15.51 -17.53 -18.81
C THR A 95 -15.21 -16.65 -20.02
N GLN A 96 -14.89 -15.36 -19.82
CA GLN A 96 -14.53 -14.43 -20.89
C GLN A 96 -13.06 -14.58 -21.32
N LEU A 97 -12.16 -14.81 -20.36
CA LEU A 97 -10.72 -14.89 -20.57
C LEU A 97 -10.22 -16.34 -20.74
N HIS A 98 -11.12 -17.33 -20.76
CA HIS A 98 -10.73 -18.73 -20.83
C HIS A 98 -9.96 -19.02 -22.14
N PRO A 99 -8.79 -19.68 -22.10
CA PRO A 99 -7.99 -19.96 -23.29
C PRO A 99 -8.77 -20.77 -24.34
N ASP A 100 -9.54 -21.77 -23.92
CA ASP A 100 -10.39 -22.58 -24.83
C ASP A 100 -11.49 -21.78 -25.55
N LYS A 101 -11.81 -20.57 -25.08
CA LYS A 101 -12.82 -19.69 -25.69
C LYS A 101 -12.20 -18.51 -26.46
N GLY A 102 -10.90 -18.58 -26.73
CA GLY A 102 -10.15 -17.54 -27.45
C GLY A 102 -9.53 -16.46 -26.54
N GLY A 103 -9.48 -16.69 -25.22
CA GLY A 103 -8.69 -15.87 -24.31
C GLY A 103 -7.21 -16.25 -24.32
N ASP A 104 -6.37 -15.44 -23.65
CA ASP A 104 -4.96 -15.75 -23.48
C ASP A 104 -4.66 -16.26 -22.06
N GLU A 105 -3.76 -17.23 -21.97
CA GLU A 105 -3.37 -17.88 -20.71
C GLU A 105 -2.81 -16.87 -19.70
N LYS A 106 -2.10 -15.83 -20.17
CA LYS A 106 -1.53 -14.80 -19.30
C LYS A 106 -2.61 -13.95 -18.62
N SER A 107 -3.62 -13.49 -19.35
CA SER A 107 -4.74 -12.74 -18.76
C SER A 107 -5.59 -13.61 -17.83
N PHE A 108 -5.70 -14.91 -18.09
CA PHE A 108 -6.40 -15.83 -17.20
C PHE A 108 -5.64 -16.02 -15.88
N ASP A 109 -4.33 -16.20 -15.94
CA ASP A 109 -3.47 -16.27 -14.76
C ASP A 109 -3.45 -14.97 -13.96
N ASP A 110 -3.39 -13.82 -14.64
CA ASP A 110 -3.47 -12.50 -14.00
C ASP A 110 -4.80 -12.31 -13.27
N MET A 111 -5.93 -12.65 -13.93
CA MET A 111 -7.26 -12.63 -13.31
C MET A 111 -7.31 -13.53 -12.06
N ARG A 112 -6.72 -14.73 -12.11
CA ARG A 112 -6.69 -15.65 -10.97
C ARG A 112 -5.92 -15.07 -9.78
N LYS A 113 -4.74 -14.51 -10.04
CA LYS A 113 -3.91 -13.86 -9.01
C LYS A 113 -4.65 -12.72 -8.32
N LYS A 114 -5.33 -11.85 -9.08
CA LYS A 114 -6.16 -10.77 -8.52
C LYS A 114 -7.27 -11.28 -7.61
N TYR A 115 -7.95 -12.37 -8.01
CA TYR A 115 -9.00 -12.99 -7.18
C TYR A 115 -8.44 -13.58 -5.88
N GLU A 116 -7.34 -14.32 -5.95
CA GLU A 116 -6.68 -14.88 -4.76
C GLU A 116 -6.25 -13.75 -3.81
N GLN A 117 -5.70 -12.68 -4.36
CA GLN A 117 -5.27 -11.52 -3.59
C GLN A 117 -6.43 -10.78 -2.91
N LEU A 118 -7.56 -10.57 -3.59
CA LEU A 118 -8.77 -10.02 -2.96
C LEU A 118 -9.26 -10.87 -1.78
N LYS A 119 -9.17 -12.20 -1.88
CA LYS A 119 -9.52 -13.10 -0.77
C LYS A 119 -8.54 -12.99 0.39
N GLU A 120 -7.24 -12.87 0.12
CA GLU A 120 -6.23 -12.67 1.16
C GLU A 120 -6.42 -11.34 1.90
N LEU A 121 -6.75 -10.26 1.17
CA LEU A 121 -7.02 -8.94 1.75
C LEU A 121 -8.25 -8.95 2.66
N ARG A 122 -9.31 -9.67 2.28
CA ARG A 122 -10.53 -9.82 3.10
C ARG A 122 -10.38 -10.81 4.26
N GLY A 123 -9.53 -11.82 4.10
CA GLY A 123 -9.39 -12.93 5.04
C GLY A 123 -8.46 -12.67 6.23
N GLU A 124 -7.95 -11.45 6.41
CA GLU A 124 -6.87 -11.14 7.38
C GLU A 124 -5.68 -12.08 7.21
N GLY A 125 -4.84 -11.81 6.20
CA GLY A 125 -3.56 -12.48 6.03
C GLY A 125 -2.73 -12.44 7.32
N LYS A 126 -2.78 -13.53 8.09
CA LYS A 126 -1.87 -13.80 9.22
C LYS A 126 -0.46 -13.99 8.65
N ARG A 127 0.21 -12.89 8.29
CA ARG A 127 1.66 -12.93 8.10
C ARG A 127 2.27 -13.22 9.46
N LYS A 128 3.04 -14.30 9.53
CA LYS A 128 3.87 -14.61 10.69
C LYS A 128 4.74 -13.38 10.95
N GLU A 129 4.64 -12.83 12.15
CA GLU A 129 5.60 -11.84 12.66
C GLU A 129 6.99 -12.49 12.67
N GLY A 130 7.68 -12.40 11.54
CA GLY A 130 9.07 -12.78 11.37
C GLY A 130 9.96 -11.69 11.96
N GLY A 131 9.82 -11.46 13.27
CA GLY A 131 10.57 -10.48 14.04
C GLY A 131 10.91 -11.07 15.39
N GLY A 132 11.53 -12.24 15.41
CA GLY A 132 12.05 -12.80 16.65
C GLY A 132 13.07 -11.83 17.23
N ALA A 133 12.83 -11.36 18.46
CA ALA A 133 13.78 -10.49 19.16
C ALA A 133 15.16 -11.16 19.18
N ILE A 134 16.16 -10.54 18.55
CA ILE A 134 17.54 -11.02 18.58
C ILE A 134 17.97 -11.06 20.05
N LYS A 135 18.42 -12.22 20.51
CA LYS A 135 18.91 -12.42 21.88
C LYS A 135 20.44 -12.41 21.86
N TRP A 136 21.05 -11.76 22.84
CA TRP A 136 22.49 -11.76 23.04
C TRP A 136 22.84 -11.95 24.53
N ASP A 137 23.99 -12.53 24.79
CA ASP A 137 24.57 -12.61 26.13
C ASP A 137 25.44 -11.37 26.40
N PRO A 138 25.10 -10.51 27.37
CA PRO A 138 25.86 -9.30 27.68
C PRO A 138 27.27 -9.58 28.22
N ASN A 139 27.54 -10.79 28.71
CA ASN A 139 28.87 -11.18 29.21
C ASN A 139 29.77 -11.76 28.11
N SER A 140 29.22 -12.00 26.91
CA SER A 140 29.94 -12.56 25.78
C SER A 140 30.05 -11.51 24.67
N ARG A 141 31.26 -10.94 24.50
CA ARG A 141 31.54 -10.01 23.39
C ARG A 141 31.21 -10.64 22.04
N GLN A 142 31.54 -11.93 21.86
CA GLN A 142 31.24 -12.64 20.62
C GLN A 142 29.73 -12.74 20.36
N SER A 143 28.93 -13.03 21.39
CA SER A 143 27.46 -13.03 21.27
C SER A 143 26.92 -11.65 20.90
N MET A 144 27.47 -10.58 21.49
CA MET A 144 27.08 -9.22 21.17
C MET A 144 27.49 -8.80 19.75
N MET A 145 28.68 -9.18 19.29
CA MET A 145 29.14 -8.93 17.91
C MET A 145 28.27 -9.65 16.89
N GLN A 146 27.85 -10.89 17.18
CA GLN A 146 26.93 -11.60 16.29
C GLN A 146 25.58 -10.88 16.21
N ALA A 147 25.01 -10.48 17.35
CA ALA A 147 23.76 -9.74 17.37
C ALA A 147 23.87 -8.38 16.64
N HIS A 148 25.02 -7.71 16.72
CA HIS A 148 25.31 -6.49 15.97
C HIS A 148 25.26 -6.77 14.46
N SER A 149 25.97 -7.80 13.99
CA SER A 149 25.95 -8.22 12.58
C SER A 149 24.53 -8.52 12.10
N ASP A 150 23.77 -9.31 12.86
CA ASP A 150 22.41 -9.70 12.52
C ASP A 150 21.48 -8.47 12.44
N LEU A 151 21.58 -7.54 13.41
CA LEU A 151 20.81 -6.30 13.41
C LEU A 151 21.18 -5.41 12.22
N ARG A 152 22.47 -5.29 11.90
CA ARG A 152 22.94 -4.51 10.74
C ARG A 152 22.39 -5.07 9.44
N GLU A 153 22.47 -6.39 9.26
CA GLU A 153 21.89 -7.08 8.10
C GLU A 153 20.39 -6.81 7.97
N GLN A 154 19.65 -6.86 9.09
CA GLN A 154 18.23 -6.52 9.10
C GLN A 154 17.98 -5.06 8.69
N ILE A 155 18.73 -4.10 9.23
CA ILE A 155 18.58 -2.68 8.84
C ILE A 155 18.83 -2.51 7.35
N VAL A 156 19.91 -3.09 6.81
CA VAL A 156 20.22 -3.01 5.37
C VAL A 156 19.11 -3.62 4.53
N TRP A 157 18.60 -4.79 4.92
CA TRP A 157 17.51 -5.47 4.22
C TRP A 157 16.21 -4.65 4.24
N ILE A 158 15.80 -4.16 5.42
CA ILE A 158 14.57 -3.37 5.58
C ILE A 158 14.69 -2.08 4.77
N THR A 159 15.84 -1.40 4.81
CA THR A 159 16.06 -0.14 4.08
C THR A 159 15.88 -0.32 2.57
N LYS A 160 16.44 -1.41 2.03
CA LYS A 160 16.27 -1.75 0.62
C LYS A 160 14.80 -2.05 0.29
N HIS A 161 14.14 -2.85 1.11
CA HIS A 161 12.72 -3.20 0.91
C HIS A 161 11.79 -2.00 1.03
N LEU A 162 12.05 -1.10 1.99
CA LEU A 162 11.33 0.16 2.14
C LEU A 162 11.38 0.96 0.84
N ARG A 163 12.57 1.12 0.26
CA ARG A 163 12.73 1.82 -1.02
C ARG A 163 11.90 1.17 -2.12
N ASP A 164 11.96 -0.16 -2.24
CA ASP A 164 11.26 -0.88 -3.30
C ASP A 164 9.74 -0.81 -3.13
N VAL A 165 9.22 -0.95 -1.90
CA VAL A 165 7.79 -0.87 -1.60
C VAL A 165 7.27 0.56 -1.74
N SER A 166 7.99 1.56 -1.24
CA SER A 166 7.60 2.97 -1.37
C SER A 166 7.54 3.39 -2.84
N GLN A 167 8.51 2.96 -3.67
CA GLN A 167 8.45 3.23 -5.11
C GLN A 167 7.20 2.60 -5.76
N GLN A 168 6.84 1.37 -5.37
CA GLN A 168 5.63 0.72 -5.89
C GLN A 168 4.36 1.47 -5.47
N VAL A 169 4.30 1.94 -4.22
CA VAL A 169 3.18 2.76 -3.71
C VAL A 169 3.06 4.04 -4.52
N GLU A 170 4.15 4.79 -4.70
CA GLU A 170 4.17 6.02 -5.47
C GLU A 170 3.73 5.81 -6.93
N ASP A 171 4.26 4.79 -7.59
CA ASP A 171 3.89 4.45 -8.96
C ASP A 171 2.39 4.13 -9.09
N MET A 172 1.83 3.38 -8.14
CA MET A 172 0.40 3.07 -8.12
C MET A 172 -0.46 4.30 -7.83
N GLN A 173 -0.08 5.13 -6.87
CA GLN A 173 -0.77 6.39 -6.58
C GLN A 173 -0.77 7.32 -7.80
N GLN A 174 0.36 7.42 -8.52
CA GLN A 174 0.46 8.21 -9.74
C GLN A 174 -0.47 7.67 -10.83
N ARG A 175 -0.51 6.36 -11.06
CA ARG A 175 -1.44 5.73 -12.01
C ARG A 175 -2.89 6.02 -11.66
N GLN A 176 -3.26 5.89 -10.38
CA GLN A 176 -4.61 6.21 -9.90
C GLN A 176 -4.93 7.70 -10.09
N ARG A 177 -3.98 8.60 -9.83
CA ARG A 177 -4.15 10.05 -10.03
C ARG A 177 -4.39 10.38 -11.50
N VAL A 178 -3.57 9.85 -12.41
CA VAL A 178 -3.72 10.04 -13.86
C VAL A 178 -5.08 9.50 -14.33
N ARG A 179 -5.46 8.30 -13.86
CA ARG A 179 -6.77 7.72 -14.17
C ARG A 179 -7.91 8.64 -13.72
N ARG A 180 -7.89 9.13 -12.48
CA ARG A 180 -8.91 10.06 -11.96
C ARG A 180 -8.99 11.36 -12.77
N THR A 181 -7.86 11.91 -13.20
CA THR A 181 -7.86 13.12 -14.04
C THR A 181 -8.42 12.88 -15.44
N LEU A 182 -8.21 11.70 -16.03
CA LEU A 182 -8.72 11.36 -17.36
C LEU A 182 -10.20 10.97 -17.35
N THR A 183 -10.70 10.40 -16.25
CA THR A 183 -12.10 10.00 -16.10
C THR A 183 -12.97 11.11 -15.52
N TRP A 184 -12.45 12.33 -15.31
CA TRP A 184 -13.26 13.46 -14.84
C TRP A 184 -14.16 13.97 -15.98
N VAL A 185 -15.37 13.42 -16.04
CA VAL A 185 -16.48 14.02 -16.79
C VAL A 185 -17.11 15.07 -15.86
N PRO A 186 -17.09 16.37 -16.19
CA PRO A 186 -17.85 17.36 -15.45
C PRO A 186 -19.34 17.04 -15.60
N HIS A 187 -19.95 16.48 -14.57
CA HIS A 187 -21.41 16.58 -14.42
C HIS A 187 -21.74 18.00 -14.00
N ASN A 188 -21.91 18.86 -14.99
CA ASN A 188 -22.62 20.11 -14.82
C ASN A 188 -23.41 20.44 -16.09
N GLU A 189 -24.53 19.75 -16.27
CA GLU A 189 -25.66 20.36 -16.98
C GLU A 189 -26.72 20.73 -15.95
N PRO A 190 -27.01 22.02 -15.74
CA PRO A 190 -28.15 22.43 -14.94
C PRO A 190 -29.41 22.12 -15.74
N CYS A 191 -30.16 21.11 -15.29
CA CYS A 191 -31.52 20.90 -15.75
C CYS A 191 -32.36 22.08 -15.22
N ARG A 192 -32.45 23.15 -15.99
CA ARG A 192 -33.26 24.33 -15.71
C ARG A 192 -34.72 23.96 -15.93
N SER A 193 -35.34 23.44 -14.88
CA SER A 193 -36.79 23.29 -14.78
C SER A 193 -37.38 24.64 -14.41
N ASP A 194 -37.78 25.43 -15.40
CA ASP A 194 -38.75 26.50 -15.17
C ASP A 194 -40.15 25.86 -15.13
N ALA A 195 -40.72 25.83 -13.93
CA ALA A 195 -42.10 25.48 -13.65
C ALA A 195 -42.86 26.75 -13.24
N ALA A 196 -44.03 26.99 -13.87
CA ALA A 196 -45.25 27.66 -13.36
C ALA A 196 -46.06 28.18 -14.58
N SER A 197 -47.21 27.64 -14.99
CA SER A 197 -48.54 27.43 -14.36
C SER A 197 -49.44 28.68 -14.29
N VAL A 198 -50.73 28.48 -14.65
CA VAL A 198 -51.96 29.26 -14.29
C VAL A 198 -52.24 30.45 -15.26
N VAL A 199 -53.41 30.71 -15.90
CA VAL A 199 -54.84 30.37 -15.71
C VAL A 199 -55.65 30.54 -17.01
N ASP A 200 -56.80 29.87 -17.00
CA ASP A 200 -58.01 29.87 -17.84
C ASP A 200 -58.67 31.25 -18.16
N ALA A 201 -59.24 31.38 -19.36
CA ALA A 201 -60.35 32.29 -19.72
C ALA A 201 -60.89 31.96 -21.13
N GLY A 202 -62.06 31.33 -21.21
CA GLY A 202 -62.76 31.06 -22.46
C GLY A 202 -63.52 32.26 -23.07
N TYR A 203 -63.93 32.15 -24.34
CA TYR A 203 -65.29 32.43 -24.84
C TYR A 203 -65.41 32.16 -26.36
N ALA A 204 -66.32 31.24 -26.71
CA ALA A 204 -67.32 31.22 -27.79
C ALA A 204 -67.04 31.55 -29.29
N ALA A 205 -67.73 30.74 -30.11
CA ALA A 205 -68.39 31.04 -31.40
C ALA A 205 -67.51 31.08 -32.67
N ALA A 206 -67.90 30.58 -33.85
CA ALA A 206 -69.14 29.96 -34.32
C ALA A 206 -68.80 29.07 -35.53
N ASN A 207 -69.55 27.97 -35.66
CA ASN A 207 -69.61 27.15 -36.87
C ASN A 207 -70.69 27.75 -37.78
N LEU A 208 -70.36 28.10 -39.03
CA LEU A 208 -71.35 28.51 -40.03
C LEU A 208 -70.96 27.94 -41.40
N GLN A 209 -71.73 26.93 -41.81
CA GLN A 209 -71.89 26.49 -43.19
C GLN A 209 -72.74 27.49 -43.97
N ALA A 210 -72.26 27.88 -45.17
CA ALA A 210 -73.05 28.31 -46.33
C ALA A 210 -72.08 28.20 -47.54
N ALA A 211 -72.28 27.31 -48.51
CA ALA A 211 -73.27 27.31 -49.60
C ALA A 211 -73.05 28.41 -50.66
N SER A 212 -72.86 27.94 -51.90
CA SER A 212 -72.90 28.63 -53.21
C SER A 212 -71.81 29.65 -53.56
N CYS A 213 -70.98 29.29 -54.54
CA CYS A 213 -71.15 29.70 -55.94
C CYS A 213 -70.52 28.66 -56.86
#